data_AF-W2TL18-F1
#
_entry.id   AF-W2TL18-F1
#
_cell.length_a   1.000
_cell.length_b   1.000
_cell.length_c   1.000
_cell.angle_alpha   90.00
_cell.angle_beta   90.00
_cell.angle_gamma   90.00
#
_symmetry.space_group_name_H-M   'P 1'
#
loop_
_entity.id
_entity.type
_entity.pdbx_description
1 polymer ?
#
loop_
_entity_poly.entity_id
_entity_poly.type
_entity_poly.pdbx_seq_one_letter_code
_entity_poly.pdbx_strand_id
1 'polypeptide(L)'
;MSLHRTKSKEKYSLFVLLCFIFSVTLHPPTASISSHVLDITFGRPAEGVTILAYVEATDGWKLIGNSSTSSDGRVPWVSPRVSLKTGNYKLKFMIGDYYKRLNITTFFPLH
;
A
#
# COMPACT_ATOMS: atom_id res chain seq x y z
N MET A 1 60.90 -14.52 -37.28
CA MET A 1 60.31 -15.85 -37.52
C MET A 1 59.18 -16.04 -36.51
N SER A 2 58.00 -16.39 -37.04
CA SER A 2 56.68 -16.56 -36.42
C SER A 2 56.53 -16.93 -34.94
N LEU A 3 55.46 -16.34 -34.37
CA LEU A 3 54.42 -16.94 -33.51
C LEU A 3 54.79 -17.45 -32.10
N HIS A 4 54.23 -16.81 -31.07
CA HIS A 4 53.04 -17.40 -30.42
C HIS A 4 52.24 -16.37 -29.61
N ARG A 5 50.97 -16.22 -30.02
CA ARG A 5 49.81 -15.76 -29.25
C ARG A 5 49.53 -16.83 -28.18
N THR A 6 49.17 -16.52 -26.95
CA THR A 6 47.76 -16.56 -26.48
C THR A 6 47.58 -15.91 -25.11
N LYS A 7 46.35 -15.44 -24.90
CA LYS A 7 45.89 -14.43 -23.95
C LYS A 7 45.22 -15.14 -22.76
N SER A 8 45.76 -15.00 -21.54
CA SER A 8 45.20 -15.53 -20.29
C SER A 8 43.94 -14.73 -19.89
N LYS A 9 42.77 -15.18 -20.35
CA LYS A 9 41.45 -14.68 -19.92
C LYS A 9 40.85 -15.61 -18.84
N GLU A 10 41.35 -15.55 -17.61
CA GLU A 10 40.73 -16.33 -16.51
C GLU A 10 40.42 -15.54 -15.24
N LYS A 11 40.76 -14.24 -15.18
CA LYS A 11 40.64 -13.47 -13.92
C LYS A 11 39.33 -12.68 -13.74
N TYR A 12 38.44 -12.68 -14.74
CA TYR A 12 37.16 -11.95 -14.69
C TYR A 12 35.94 -12.84 -14.41
N SER A 13 36.14 -14.15 -14.23
CA SER A 13 35.04 -15.11 -14.01
C SER A 13 34.45 -15.10 -12.59
N LEU A 14 35.10 -14.44 -11.63
CA LEU A 14 34.68 -14.48 -10.21
C LEU A 14 33.98 -13.20 -9.74
N PHE A 15 34.04 -12.09 -10.50
CA PHE A 15 33.50 -10.79 -10.08
C PHE A 15 32.10 -10.48 -10.66
N VAL A 16 31.59 -11.29 -11.59
CA VAL A 16 30.29 -11.06 -12.25
C VAL A 16 29.11 -11.74 -11.53
N LEU A 17 29.38 -12.60 -10.54
CA LEU A 17 28.34 -13.41 -9.91
C LEU A 17 27.58 -12.72 -8.75
N LEU A 18 27.98 -11.51 -8.32
CA LEU A 18 27.39 -10.86 -7.14
C LEU A 18 26.30 -9.80 -7.44
N CYS A 19 25.91 -9.59 -8.71
CA CYS A 19 24.93 -8.55 -9.08
C CYS A 19 23.58 -9.08 -9.59
N PHE A 20 23.30 -10.39 -9.52
CA PHE A 20 22.17 -11.00 -10.25
C PHE A 20 20.98 -11.49 -9.41
N ILE A 21 20.89 -11.15 -8.13
CA ILE A 21 19.76 -11.58 -7.31
C ILE A 21 19.34 -10.45 -6.38
N PHE A 22 18.53 -9.53 -6.89
CA PHE A 22 17.34 -9.02 -6.19
C PHE A 22 16.56 -8.05 -7.11
N SER A 23 16.12 -8.54 -8.28
CA SER A 23 14.98 -7.91 -8.94
C SER A 23 13.73 -8.25 -8.12
N VAL A 24 13.46 -7.47 -7.05
CA VAL A 24 12.16 -7.52 -6.37
C VAL A 24 11.14 -7.04 -7.40
N THR A 25 10.43 -7.99 -8.02
CA THR A 25 9.30 -7.66 -8.88
C THR A 25 8.15 -7.20 -7.99
N LEU A 26 7.94 -5.88 -7.90
CA LEU A 26 6.71 -5.29 -7.39
C LEU A 26 5.58 -5.62 -8.37
N HIS A 27 5.02 -6.82 -8.27
CA HIS A 27 3.78 -7.14 -8.96
C HIS A 27 2.64 -6.41 -8.23
N PRO A 28 1.89 -5.51 -8.89
CA PRO A 28 0.66 -5.01 -8.31
C PRO A 28 -0.25 -6.23 -8.08
N PRO A 29 -0.80 -6.42 -6.87
CA PRO A 29 -1.66 -7.55 -6.63
C PRO A 29 -2.87 -7.48 -7.55
N THR A 30 -3.27 -8.66 -7.98
CA THR A 30 -4.35 -8.88 -8.92
C THR A 30 -5.72 -8.43 -8.38
N ALA A 31 -5.81 -8.14 -7.08
CA ALA A 31 -6.99 -7.59 -6.41
C ALA A 31 -6.58 -6.50 -5.42
N SER A 32 -7.32 -5.39 -5.44
CA SER A 32 -7.15 -4.26 -4.52
C SER A 32 -8.51 -3.66 -4.12
N ILE A 33 -8.53 -2.95 -2.99
CA ILE A 33 -9.67 -2.15 -2.55
C ILE A 33 -9.19 -0.69 -2.48
N SER A 34 -9.81 0.17 -3.28
CA SER A 34 -9.60 1.62 -3.27
C SER A 34 -10.75 2.33 -2.55
N SER A 35 -10.55 3.58 -2.17
CA SER A 35 -11.57 4.42 -1.55
C SER A 35 -11.45 5.88 -1.98
N HIS A 36 -12.56 6.61 -1.94
CA HIS A 36 -12.64 8.05 -2.17
C HIS A 36 -13.68 8.63 -1.21
N VAL A 37 -13.29 9.65 -0.46
CA VAL A 37 -14.12 10.30 0.54
C VAL A 37 -14.37 11.74 0.13
N LEU A 38 -15.64 12.11 0.01
CA LEU A 38 -16.09 13.46 -0.26
C LEU A 38 -16.77 14.04 0.98
N ASP A 39 -16.35 15.23 1.39
CA ASP A 39 -17.02 16.01 2.41
C ASP A 39 -18.08 16.91 1.74
N ILE A 40 -19.34 16.53 1.90
CA ILE A 40 -20.48 17.25 1.31
C ILE A 40 -20.86 18.53 2.07
N THR A 41 -20.38 18.73 3.29
CA THR A 41 -20.60 19.97 4.05
C THR A 41 -19.85 21.14 3.40
N PHE A 42 -18.67 20.87 2.87
CA PHE A 42 -17.84 21.85 2.16
C PHE A 42 -17.79 21.63 0.63
N GLY A 43 -18.39 20.56 0.13
CA GLY A 43 -18.38 20.20 -1.29
C GLY A 43 -16.99 19.88 -1.84
N ARG A 44 -16.09 19.30 -1.02
CA ARG A 44 -14.68 19.08 -1.38
C ARG A 44 -14.19 17.69 -0.95
N PRO A 45 -13.09 17.18 -1.53
CA PRO A 45 -12.50 15.93 -1.06
C PRO A 45 -12.08 16.01 0.42
N ALA A 46 -12.30 14.94 1.17
CA ALA A 46 -11.96 14.88 2.59
C ALA A 46 -10.53 14.37 2.74
N GLU A 47 -9.57 15.28 2.89
CA GLU A 47 -8.16 14.95 3.11
C GLU A 47 -7.90 14.45 4.54
N GLY A 48 -7.03 13.44 4.66
CA GLY A 48 -6.56 12.94 5.96
C GLY A 48 -7.63 12.17 6.75
N VAL A 49 -8.64 11.60 6.10
CA VAL A 49 -9.56 10.64 6.72
C VAL A 49 -8.83 9.31 6.86
N THR A 50 -8.63 8.84 8.09
CA THR A 50 -8.05 7.52 8.34
C THR A 50 -9.06 6.43 8.02
N ILE A 51 -8.61 5.41 7.29
CA ILE A 51 -9.37 4.24 6.89
C ILE A 51 -8.63 3.00 7.42
N LEU A 52 -9.30 2.27 8.30
CA LEU A 52 -8.84 0.97 8.80
C LEU A 52 -9.50 -0.13 7.97
N ALA A 53 -8.70 -1.01 7.38
CA ALA A 53 -9.16 -2.13 6.59
C ALA A 53 -8.98 -3.44 7.36
N TYR A 54 -10.03 -4.26 7.37
CA TYR A 54 -10.06 -5.55 8.04
C TYR A 54 -10.46 -6.66 7.07
N VAL A 55 -9.99 -7.87 7.34
CA VAL A 55 -10.48 -9.10 6.74
C VAL A 55 -11.15 -9.95 7.82
N GLU A 56 -12.22 -10.65 7.46
CA GLU A 56 -12.83 -11.64 8.34
C GLU A 56 -11.92 -12.87 8.50
N ALA A 57 -11.73 -13.30 9.74
CA ALA A 57 -10.98 -14.47 10.16
C ALA A 57 -11.82 -15.31 11.14
N THR A 58 -11.35 -16.49 11.49
CA THR A 58 -12.06 -17.43 12.37
C THR A 58 -12.35 -16.86 13.77
N ASP A 59 -11.50 -15.96 14.24
CA ASP A 59 -11.56 -15.30 15.55
C ASP A 59 -12.07 -13.85 15.48
N GLY A 60 -12.62 -13.43 14.34
CA GLY A 60 -13.21 -12.11 14.14
C GLY A 60 -12.51 -11.28 13.06
N TRP A 61 -12.44 -9.96 13.26
CA TRP A 61 -11.91 -9.04 12.25
C TRP A 61 -10.43 -8.77 12.46
N LYS A 62 -9.58 -9.16 11.50
CA LYS A 62 -8.14 -8.90 11.52
C LYS A 62 -7.80 -7.64 10.74
N LEU A 63 -7.10 -6.69 11.38
CA LEU A 63 -6.61 -5.48 10.70
C LEU A 63 -5.54 -5.84 9.66
N ILE A 64 -5.72 -5.38 8.43
CA ILE A 64 -4.82 -5.60 7.29
C ILE A 64 -4.33 -4.30 6.65
N GLY A 65 -4.87 -3.15 7.07
CA GLY A 65 -4.57 -1.87 6.47
C GLY A 65 -4.92 -0.69 7.36
N ASN A 66 -4.08 0.33 7.31
CA ASN A 66 -4.28 1.63 7.92
C ASN A 66 -3.72 2.66 6.95
N SER A 67 -4.60 3.41 6.31
CA SER A 67 -4.27 4.40 5.29
C SER A 67 -5.04 5.68 5.56
N SER A 68 -4.55 6.81 5.05
CA SER A 68 -5.28 8.08 5.11
C SER A 68 -5.48 8.64 3.71
N THR A 69 -6.62 9.28 3.49
CA THR A 69 -6.95 9.90 2.20
C THR A 69 -5.96 11.01 1.86
N SER A 70 -5.53 11.08 0.59
CA SER A 70 -4.74 12.19 0.05
C SER A 70 -5.57 13.47 -0.10
N SER A 71 -4.95 14.55 -0.58
CA SER A 71 -5.59 15.85 -0.83
C SER A 71 -6.77 15.81 -1.82
N ASP A 72 -6.82 14.80 -2.69
CA ASP A 72 -7.96 14.51 -3.56
C ASP A 72 -9.00 13.56 -2.93
N GLY A 73 -8.88 13.29 -1.62
CA GLY A 73 -9.80 12.46 -0.85
C GLY A 73 -9.65 10.95 -1.11
N ARG A 74 -8.61 10.50 -1.80
CA ARG A 74 -8.48 9.09 -2.24
C ARG A 74 -7.51 8.27 -1.41
N VAL A 75 -7.77 6.97 -1.38
CA VAL A 75 -6.78 5.95 -1.05
C VAL A 75 -6.80 4.95 -2.19
N PRO A 76 -5.75 4.87 -3.03
CA PRO A 76 -5.74 3.95 -4.17
C PRO A 76 -5.76 2.49 -3.71
N TRP A 77 -5.19 2.22 -2.52
CA TRP A 77 -5.16 0.89 -1.95
C TRP A 77 -5.07 0.92 -0.43
N VAL A 78 -6.12 0.45 0.23
CA VAL A 78 -6.25 0.49 1.70
C VAL A 78 -5.36 -0.53 2.45
N SER A 79 -4.77 -1.50 1.72
CA SER A 79 -3.96 -2.60 2.26
C SER A 79 -2.74 -2.94 1.37
N PRO A 80 -1.84 -1.98 1.10
CA PRO A 80 -0.81 -2.07 0.04
C PRO A 80 0.21 -3.21 0.20
N ARG A 81 0.26 -3.85 1.36
CA ARG A 81 1.20 -4.93 1.69
C ARG A 81 0.53 -6.29 1.88
N VAL A 82 -0.77 -6.38 1.58
CA VAL A 82 -1.56 -7.60 1.79
C VAL A 82 -2.19 -8.01 0.46
N SER A 83 -1.89 -9.23 0.02
CA SER A 83 -2.60 -9.85 -1.10
C SER A 83 -4.01 -10.20 -0.66
N LEU A 84 -5.00 -9.65 -1.34
CA LEU A 84 -6.40 -9.98 -1.07
C LEU A 84 -6.71 -11.40 -1.55
N LYS A 85 -7.52 -12.10 -0.77
CA LYS A 85 -8.13 -13.40 -1.11
C LYS A 85 -9.65 -13.24 -1.13
N THR A 86 -10.37 -14.19 -1.72
CA THR A 86 -11.83 -14.25 -1.61
C THR A 86 -12.23 -14.34 -0.14
N GLY A 87 -13.16 -13.48 0.28
CA GLY A 87 -13.64 -13.39 1.66
C GLY A 87 -14.30 -12.04 1.94
N ASN A 88 -14.72 -11.84 3.19
CA ASN A 88 -15.36 -10.61 3.62
C ASN A 88 -14.33 -9.60 4.13
N TYR A 89 -14.54 -8.34 3.75
CA TYR A 89 -13.70 -7.22 4.14
C TYR A 89 -14.56 -6.13 4.78
N LYS A 90 -13.96 -5.38 5.70
CA LYS A 90 -14.60 -4.25 6.38
C LYS A 90 -13.68 -3.05 6.33
N LEU A 91 -14.23 -1.89 5.97
CA LEU A 91 -13.56 -0.61 6.09
C LEU A 91 -14.21 0.19 7.22
N LYS A 92 -13.39 0.72 8.13
CA LYS A 92 -13.82 1.67 9.16
C LYS A 92 -13.21 3.03 8.85
N PHE A 93 -14.08 4.01 8.60
CA PHE A 93 -13.69 5.40 8.34
C PHE A 93 -13.73 6.18 9.64
N MET A 94 -12.62 6.82 10.00
CA MET A 94 -12.49 7.59 11.25
C MET A 94 -13.06 9.02 11.06
N ILE A 95 -14.37 9.11 10.79
CA ILE A 95 -15.07 10.37 10.50
C ILE A 95 -15.11 11.29 11.72
N GLY A 96 -15.23 10.72 12.92
CA GLY A 96 -15.14 11.48 14.17
C GLY A 96 -13.82 12.25 14.27
N ASP A 97 -12.70 11.57 14.10
CA ASP A 97 -11.37 12.21 14.16
C ASP A 97 -11.20 13.27 13.08
N TYR A 98 -11.72 13.04 11.87
CA TYR A 98 -11.71 14.02 10.79
C TYR A 98 -12.42 15.33 11.20
N TYR A 99 -13.67 15.26 11.67
CA TYR A 99 -14.41 16.45 12.07
C TYR A 99 -13.90 17.08 13.37
N LYS A 100 -13.34 16.29 14.28
CA LYS A 100 -12.67 16.79 15.49
C LYS A 100 -11.50 17.71 15.15
N ARG A 101 -10.66 17.35 14.16
CA ARG A 101 -9.58 18.23 13.68
C ARG A 101 -10.09 19.54 13.05
N LEU A 102 -11.30 19.52 12.51
CA LEU A 102 -11.97 20.70 11.96
C LEU A 102 -12.71 21.53 13.02
N ASN A 103 -12.72 21.10 14.29
CA ASN A 103 -13.54 21.68 15.36
C ASN A 103 -15.04 21.71 15.04
N ILE A 104 -15.52 20.67 14.35
CA ILE A 104 -16.93 20.50 14.00
C ILE A 104 -17.51 19.34 14.79
N THR A 105 -18.66 19.56 15.43
CA THR A 105 -19.41 18.49 16.08
C THR A 105 -20.00 17.57 15.02
N THR A 106 -19.86 16.26 15.20
CA THR A 106 -20.45 15.26 14.32
C THR A 106 -21.29 14.27 15.10
N PHE A 107 -22.35 13.76 14.46
CA PHE A 107 -23.15 12.66 15.00
C PHE A 107 -22.37 11.33 15.00
N PHE A 108 -21.39 11.20 14.10
CA PHE A 108 -20.62 9.98 14.01
C PHE A 108 -19.62 9.88 15.17
N PRO A 109 -19.41 8.67 15.73
CA PRO A 109 -18.69 8.56 16.97
C PRO A 109 -17.22 8.99 16.88
N LEU A 110 -16.72 9.50 18.00
CA LEU A 110 -15.30 9.66 18.31
C LEU A 110 -14.88 8.39 19.07
N HIS A 111 -14.08 7.51 18.48
CA HIS A 111 -13.62 6.27 19.12
C HIS A 111 -12.11 6.13 19.04
#